data_AF-A0A0S8J4C6-F1
#
_entry.id   AF-A0A0S8J4C6-F1
#
_cell.length_a   1.000
_cell.length_b   1.000
_cell.length_c   1.000
_cell.angle_alpha   90.00
_cell.angle_beta   90.00
_cell.angle_gamma   90.00
#
_symmetry.space_group_name_H-M   'P 1'
#
loop_
_entity.id
_entity.type
_entity.pdbx_description
1 polymer ?
#
loop_
_entity_poly.entity_id
_entity_poly.type
_entity_poly.pdbx_seq_one_letter_code
_entity_poly.pdbx_strand_id
1 'polypeptide(L)'
;MNLIDLGWNSFFEKHFEKFKNQNLIPARVAQQHRNIYFVYSQKGELKAQITGKMRHSADSKAFLPAVGDWVAVQPQPGETKATIHAIFPRKSWFSRKAVLSGGMPDT
;
A
#
# COMPACT_ATOMS: atom_id res chain seq x y z
N MET A 1 13.32 -0.06 2.72
CA MET A 1 12.65 -0.43 1.44
C MET A 1 12.35 0.85 0.67
N ASN A 2 12.65 0.89 -0.62
CA ASN A 2 12.27 2.00 -1.48
C ASN A 2 10.85 1.79 -2.02
N LEU A 3 10.06 2.85 -2.19
CA LEU A 3 8.70 2.77 -2.73
C LEU A 3 8.70 2.30 -4.19
N ILE A 4 9.73 2.69 -4.94
CA ILE A 4 9.87 2.36 -6.36
C ILE A 4 9.99 0.84 -6.54
N ASP A 5 10.76 0.16 -5.67
CA ASP A 5 10.90 -1.31 -5.67
C ASP A 5 9.57 -2.00 -5.37
N LEU A 6 8.71 -1.35 -4.59
CA LEU A 6 7.35 -1.81 -4.31
C LEU A 6 6.37 -1.50 -5.46
N GLY A 7 6.81 -0.91 -6.57
CA GLY A 7 5.97 -0.58 -7.72
C GLY A 7 5.27 0.79 -7.63
N TRP A 8 5.79 1.71 -6.82
CA TRP A 8 5.34 3.10 -6.79
C TRP A 8 5.72 3.82 -8.09
N ASN A 9 4.83 4.66 -8.59
CA ASN A 9 5.00 5.40 -9.84
C ASN A 9 4.25 6.74 -9.77
N SER A 10 4.45 7.58 -10.79
CA SER A 10 3.82 8.91 -10.87
C SER A 10 2.29 8.88 -10.87
N PHE A 11 1.65 7.76 -11.26
CA PHE A 11 0.20 7.62 -11.16
C PHE A 11 -0.25 7.57 -9.71
N PHE A 12 0.43 6.78 -8.86
CA PHE A 12 0.13 6.77 -7.42
C PHE A 12 0.56 8.06 -6.73
N GLU A 13 1.67 8.67 -7.17
CA GLU A 13 2.12 9.95 -6.62
C GLU A 13 1.09 11.06 -6.82
N LYS A 14 0.51 11.19 -8.02
CA LYS A 14 -0.58 12.16 -8.27
C LYS A 14 -1.79 11.95 -7.37
N HIS A 15 -2.14 10.70 -7.07
CA HIS A 15 -3.22 10.39 -6.12
C HIS A 15 -2.85 10.70 -4.67
N PHE A 16 -1.55 10.67 -4.35
CA PHE A 16 -1.01 10.98 -3.04
C PHE A 16 -0.80 12.47 -2.78
N GLU A 17 -0.65 13.30 -3.81
CA GLU A 17 -0.41 14.75 -3.67
C GLU A 17 -1.43 15.43 -2.74
N LYS A 18 -2.71 15.08 -2.86
CA LYS A 18 -3.78 15.58 -1.97
C LYS A 18 -3.63 15.21 -0.49
N PHE A 19 -2.80 14.21 -0.20
CA PHE A 19 -2.51 13.69 1.14
C PHE A 19 -1.13 14.09 1.67
N LYS A 20 -0.23 14.65 0.83
CA LYS A 20 1.13 15.08 1.25
C LYS A 20 1.10 16.01 2.46
N ASN A 21 0.07 16.87 2.57
CA ASN A 21 -0.06 17.83 3.67
C ASN A 21 -0.76 17.28 4.93
N GLN A 22 -1.13 16.00 4.96
CA GLN A 22 -1.92 15.40 6.05
C GLN A 22 -1.09 14.49 6.98
N ASN A 23 0.24 14.60 6.94
CA ASN A 23 1.17 13.73 7.66
C ASN A 23 0.93 12.22 7.37
N LEU A 24 0.40 11.93 6.19
CA LEU A 24 0.20 10.59 5.66
C LEU A 24 1.47 10.17 4.92
N ILE A 25 1.69 8.85 4.83
CA ILE A 25 2.73 8.27 4.00
C ILE A 25 2.12 7.23 3.06
N PRO A 26 2.67 7.05 1.86
CA PRO A 26 2.24 5.98 0.99
C PRO A 26 2.76 4.63 1.50
N ALA A 27 1.90 3.63 1.44
CA ALA A 27 2.24 2.26 1.78
C ALA A 27 1.53 1.26 0.86
N ARG A 28 2.16 0.11 0.62
CA ARG A 28 1.59 -0.97 -0.19
C ARG A 28 1.10 -2.09 0.71
N VAL A 29 -0.12 -2.56 0.51
CA VAL A 29 -0.68 -3.68 1.27
C VAL A 29 0.04 -4.97 0.88
N ALA A 30 0.72 -5.57 1.86
CA ALA A 30 1.43 -6.82 1.71
C ALA A 30 0.56 -8.02 2.14
N GLN A 31 -0.20 -7.84 3.22
CA GLN A 31 -1.05 -8.90 3.76
C GLN A 31 -2.33 -8.31 4.34
N GLN A 32 -3.41 -9.07 4.21
CA GLN A 32 -4.70 -8.75 4.79
C GLN A 32 -5.10 -9.86 5.76
N HIS A 33 -5.31 -9.48 7.02
CA HIS A 33 -6.00 -10.25 8.04
C HIS A 33 -7.32 -9.56 8.38
N ARG A 34 -8.32 -10.30 8.87
CA ARG A 34 -9.72 -9.85 9.11
C ARG A 34 -9.90 -8.34 9.28
N ASN A 35 -9.20 -7.73 10.23
CA ASN A 35 -9.26 -6.29 10.51
C ASN A 35 -7.89 -5.57 10.49
N ILE A 36 -6.81 -6.28 10.16
CA ILE A 36 -5.44 -5.78 10.24
C ILE A 36 -4.78 -5.97 8.88
N TYR A 37 -4.20 -4.90 8.36
CA TYR A 37 -3.49 -4.89 7.10
C TYR A 37 -2.00 -4.69 7.39
N PHE A 38 -1.16 -5.58 6.90
CA PHE A 38 0.28 -5.36 6.92
C PHE A 38 0.65 -4.59 5.67
N VAL A 39 1.33 -3.46 5.83
CA VAL A 39 1.70 -2.57 4.75
C VAL A 39 3.18 -2.27 4.76
N TYR A 40 3.81 -2.19 3.59
CA TYR A 40 5.18 -1.75 3.44
C TYR A 40 5.23 -0.28 3.06
N SER A 41 5.95 0.51 3.85
CA SER A 41 6.18 1.93 3.65
C SER A 41 7.67 2.24 3.60
N GLN A 42 8.03 3.51 3.36
CA GLN A 42 9.42 3.96 3.49
C GLN A 42 9.98 3.75 4.90
N LYS A 43 9.12 3.74 5.93
CA LYS A 43 9.51 3.47 7.33
C LYS A 43 9.65 1.98 7.65
N GLY A 44 9.40 1.11 6.68
CA GLY A 44 9.36 -0.35 6.87
C GLY A 44 7.94 -0.90 6.96
N GLU A 45 7.82 -2.08 7.57
CA GLU A 45 6.54 -2.76 7.76
C GLU A 45 5.72 -2.10 8.88
N LEU A 46 4.45 -1.83 8.59
CA LEU A 46 3.49 -1.25 9.53
C LEU A 46 2.22 -2.09 9.58
N LYS A 47 1.63 -2.20 10.76
CA LYS A 47 0.29 -2.78 10.98
C LYS A 47 -0.75 -1.68 10.86
N ALA A 48 -1.40 -1.62 9.71
CA ALA A 48 -2.42 -0.64 9.40
C ALA A 48 -3.84 -1.16 9.71
N GLN A 49 -4.72 -0.30 10.17
CA GLN A 49 -6.15 -0.59 10.33
C GLN A 49 -6.99 0.42 9.56
N ILE A 50 -8.14 -0.01 9.03
CA ILE A 50 -9.08 0.91 8.36
C ILE A 50 -9.83 1.74 9.41
N THR A 51 -10.17 2.97 9.06
CA THR A 51 -11.03 3.81 9.92
C THR A 51 -12.42 3.20 10.08
N GLY A 52 -13.09 3.47 11.21
CA GLY A 52 -14.49 3.06 11.41
C GLY A 52 -15.43 3.59 10.32
N LYS A 53 -15.15 4.77 9.76
CA LYS A 53 -15.88 5.33 8.61
C LYS A 53 -15.75 4.44 7.37
N MET A 54 -14.53 4.03 7.02
CA MET A 54 -14.27 3.13 5.88
C MET A 54 -14.91 1.75 6.11
N ARG A 55 -14.91 1.25 7.34
CA ARG A 55 -15.59 -0.01 7.69
C ARG A 55 -17.11 0.07 7.51
N HIS A 56 -17.75 1.16 7.93
CA HIS A 56 -19.19 1.36 7.77
C HIS A 56 -19.60 1.67 6.33
N SER A 57 -18.76 2.36 5.57
CA SER A 57 -19.01 2.64 4.14
C SER A 57 -18.71 1.44 3.23
N ALA A 58 -18.04 0.40 3.74
CA ALA A 58 -17.74 -0.82 3.01
C ALA A 58 -18.94 -1.79 3.00
N ASP A 59 -20.07 -1.34 2.45
CA ASP A 59 -21.23 -2.20 2.15
C ASP A 59 -20.90 -3.27 1.08
N SER A 60 -19.77 -3.09 0.38
CA SER A 60 -19.23 -4.06 -0.57
C SER A 60 -17.72 -4.22 -0.38
N LYS A 61 -17.22 -5.46 -0.48
CA LYS A 61 -15.77 -5.80 -0.41
C LYS A 61 -14.90 -5.01 -1.41
N ALA A 62 -15.51 -4.37 -2.40
CA ALA A 62 -14.85 -3.47 -3.35
C ALA A 62 -14.21 -2.23 -2.68
N PHE A 63 -14.70 -1.80 -1.51
CA PHE A 63 -14.18 -0.63 -0.78
C PHE A 63 -13.10 -0.97 0.26
N LEU A 64 -12.76 -2.27 0.41
CA LEU A 64 -11.70 -2.70 1.30
C LEU A 64 -10.35 -2.76 0.56
N PRO A 65 -9.24 -2.43 1.25
CA PRO A 65 -7.91 -2.63 0.68
C PRO A 65 -7.70 -4.12 0.39
N ALA A 66 -7.14 -4.47 -0.76
CA ALA A 66 -6.68 -5.81 -1.05
C ALA A 66 -5.15 -5.86 -1.06
N VAL A 67 -4.60 -7.07 -0.97
CA VAL A 67 -3.16 -7.29 -1.15
C VAL A 67 -2.71 -6.75 -2.51
N GLY A 68 -1.63 -5.96 -2.50
CA GLY A 68 -1.09 -5.29 -3.67
C GLY A 68 -1.58 -3.86 -3.88
N ASP A 69 -2.65 -3.43 -3.19
CA ASP A 69 -3.18 -2.07 -3.30
C ASP A 69 -2.24 -1.05 -2.63
N TRP A 70 -2.19 0.14 -3.22
CA TRP A 70 -1.54 1.30 -2.62
C TRP A 70 -2.53 2.06 -1.75
N VAL A 71 -2.08 2.43 -0.56
CA VAL A 71 -2.88 3.13 0.45
C VAL A 71 -2.11 4.31 1.03
N ALA A 72 -2.84 5.34 1.44
CA ALA A 72 -2.31 6.41 2.27
C ALA A 72 -2.56 6.07 3.74
N VAL A 73 -1.49 5.95 4.52
CA VAL A 73 -1.55 5.58 5.93
C VAL A 73 -0.99 6.67 6.82
N GLN A 74 -1.61 6.86 7.98
CA GLN A 74 -1.10 7.74 9.03
C GLN A 74 -0.34 6.87 10.04
N PRO A 75 0.99 6.90 10.09
CA PRO A 75 1.76 6.17 11.08
C PRO A 75 1.54 6.81 12.47
N GLN A 76 1.40 5.98 13.50
CA GLN A 76 1.42 6.46 14.89
C GLN A 76 2.88 6.70 15.32
N PRO A 77 3.20 7.87 15.88
CA PRO A 77 4.54 8.13 16.41
C PRO A 77 4.92 7.11 17.48
N GLY A 78 6.10 6.49 17.35
CA GLY A 78 6.62 5.54 18.34
C GLY A 78 6.06 4.11 18.26
N GLU A 79 5.13 3.82 17.34
CA GLU A 79 4.57 2.49 17.17
C GLU A 79 4.69 1.98 15.73
N THR A 80 4.69 0.65 15.55
CA THR A 80 4.57 0.02 14.22
C THR A 80 3.11 -0.05 13.75
N LYS A 81 2.27 0.88 14.19
CA LYS A 81 0.84 0.94 13.86
C LYS A 81 0.55 2.11 12.93
N ALA A 82 -0.44 1.94 12.07
CA ALA A 82 -0.91 2.99 11.19
C ALA A 82 -2.42 2.91 10.98
N THR A 83 -2.99 4.02 10.52
CA THR A 83 -4.41 4.07 10.13
C THR A 83 -4.51 4.30 8.63
N ILE A 84 -5.30 3.49 7.92
CA ILE A 84 -5.58 3.64 6.49
C ILE A 84 -6.63 4.74 6.32
N HIS A 85 -6.24 5.82 5.66
CA HIS A 85 -7.13 6.95 5.36
C HIS A 85 -7.71 6.87 3.95
N ALA A 86 -6.93 6.36 2.99
CA ALA A 86 -7.37 6.26 1.60
C ALA A 86 -6.77 5.06 0.90
N ILE A 87 -7.52 4.51 -0.04
CA ILE A 87 -7.11 3.46 -0.96
C ILE A 87 -7.02 4.07 -2.34
N PHE A 88 -5.94 3.78 -3.05
CA PHE A 88 -5.73 4.31 -4.40
C PHE A 88 -6.45 3.45 -5.43
N PRO A 89 -6.88 4.03 -6.56
CA PRO A 89 -7.57 3.27 -7.58
C PRO A 89 -6.74 2.07 -8.01
N ARG A 90 -7.39 0.90 -8.03
CA ARG A 90 -6.77 -0.35 -8.49
C ARG A 90 -6.44 -0.19 -9.96
N LYS A 91 -5.16 0.02 -10.26
CA LYS A 91 -4.68 -0.18 -11.61
C LYS A 91 -4.65 -1.69 -11.79
N SER A 92 -5.65 -2.25 -12.49
CA SER A 92 -5.63 -3.63 -12.96
C SER A 92 -4.31 -3.83 -13.72
N TRP A 93 -3.31 -4.40 -13.06
CA TRP A 93 -2.05 -4.75 -13.68
C TRP A 93 -1.62 -6.10 -13.14
N PHE A 94 -2.30 -7.12 -13.66
CA PHE A 94 -1.56 -8.29 -14.10
C PHE A 94 -0.69 -7.85 -15.27
N SER A 95 0.59 -7.55 -15.03
CA SER A 95 1.65 -8.07 -15.88
C SER A 95 2.91 -8.19 -15.05
N ARG A 96 3.27 -9.43 -14.74
CA ARG A 96 4.64 -9.78 -14.39
C ARG A 96 5.54 -9.29 -15.54
N LYS A 97 6.31 -8.23 -15.31
CA LYS A 97 7.69 -8.20 -15.81
C LYS A 97 8.56 -8.67 -14.67
N ALA A 98 8.47 -9.98 -14.37
CA ALA A 98 9.64 -10.63 -13.82
C ALA A 98 10.68 -10.55 -14.92
N VAL A 99 11.66 -9.68 -14.73
CA VAL A 99 12.94 -9.76 -15.43
C VAL A 99 13.46 -11.17 -15.11
N LEU A 100 13.46 -12.04 -16.11
CA LEU A 100 14.29 -13.24 -16.10
C LEU A 100 15.74 -12.75 -16.21
N SER A 101 16.34 -12.35 -15.10
CA SER A 101 17.79 -12.24 -14.96
C SER A 101 18.23 -13.42 -14.11
N GLY A 102 18.69 -14.48 -14.78
CA GLY A 102 19.16 -15.70 -14.14
C GLY A 102 19.48 -16.76 -15.18
N GLY A 103 20.52 -16.51 -15.96
CA GLY A 103 21.02 -17.43 -16.97
C GLY A 103 22.36 -16.97 -17.52
N MET A 104 23.36 -16.84 -16.66
CA MET A 104 24.74 -17.12 -17.08
C MET A 104 24.92 -18.62 -16.84
N PRO A 105 24.97 -19.48 -17.88
CA PRO A 105 25.69 -20.72 -17.76
C PRO A 105 27.18 -20.38 -17.84
N ASP A 106 27.93 -20.80 -16.82
CA ASP A 106 29.37 -20.93 -16.89
C ASP A 106 29.73 -21.78 -18.13
N THR A 107 30.46 -21.21 -19.09
CA THR A 107 31.56 -21.84 -19.85
C THR A 107 32.29 -20.75 -20.63
#